data_AF-A0A496R087-F1
#
_entry.id   AF-A0A496R087-F1
#
_cell.length_a   1.000
_cell.length_b   1.000
_cell.length_c   1.000
_cell.angle_alpha   90.00
_cell.angle_beta   90.00
_cell.angle_gamma   90.00
#
_symmetry.space_group_name_H-M   'P 1'
#
loop_
_entity.id
_entity.type
_entity.pdbx_description
1 polymer ?
#
loop_
_entity_poly.entity_id
_entity_poly.type
_entity_poly.pdbx_seq_one_letter_code
_entity_poly.pdbx_strand_id
1 'polypeptide(L)'
;DPDDKIYYDLDADENRVKVKTIAAFWPLLAELPNEERFEGLFAHLQDPKIFGTENPFPTLAVSEPEFDEEGAGARGSVIPFYTYMVIKGLEKYQKYEFAREAAIRHMYFILDTFHPDGDKKGTLWQAYKPFKDGPSVWKENEAWNKPLNLAYAGLTTIALMIENIVGLYVSLPRKTVDWYVPTLELMGIEELPLKRNHITIVSNKSNRGWEIRLESEKLYYFSIHLLDEGKKKTLPIPSGKCSMLIDKL
;
A
#
# COMPACT_ATOMS: atom_id res chain seq x y z
N ASP A 1 7.63 16.44 -16.72
CA ASP A 1 8.84 17.13 -17.21
C ASP A 1 9.75 16.07 -17.84
N PRO A 2 10.20 16.24 -19.09
CA PRO A 2 11.03 15.23 -19.76
C PRO A 2 12.41 15.04 -19.14
N ASP A 3 12.98 16.07 -18.53
CA ASP A 3 14.33 16.06 -17.96
C ASP A 3 14.28 15.51 -16.53
N ASP A 4 13.38 16.06 -15.71
CA ASP A 4 13.24 15.63 -14.31
C ASP A 4 12.42 14.33 -14.16
N LYS A 5 11.81 13.83 -15.25
CA LYS A 5 10.98 12.61 -15.29
C LYS A 5 9.86 12.56 -14.24
N ILE A 6 9.32 13.72 -13.87
CA ILE A 6 8.24 13.87 -12.88
C ILE A 6 7.19 14.90 -13.32
N TYR A 7 5.96 14.80 -12.83
CA TYR A 7 4.93 15.82 -13.04
C TYR A 7 5.13 16.99 -12.06
N TYR A 8 4.87 18.21 -12.54
CA TYR A 8 4.88 19.42 -11.74
C TYR A 8 3.51 20.09 -11.81
N ASP A 9 3.09 20.70 -10.72
CA ASP A 9 1.96 21.61 -10.72
C ASP A 9 2.26 22.82 -11.59
N LEU A 10 1.19 23.43 -12.10
CA LEU A 10 1.25 24.68 -12.85
C LEU A 10 0.72 25.82 -11.98
N ASP A 11 1.39 26.96 -12.02
CA ASP A 11 0.87 28.18 -11.41
C ASP A 11 -0.23 28.82 -12.28
N ALA A 12 -0.75 29.98 -11.84
CA ALA A 12 -1.83 30.68 -12.52
C ALA A 12 -1.46 31.15 -13.94
N ASP A 13 -0.17 31.25 -14.24
CA ASP A 13 0.37 31.67 -15.53
C ASP A 13 0.83 30.46 -16.38
N GLU A 14 0.43 29.24 -15.98
CA GLU A 14 0.78 27.96 -16.60
C GLU A 14 2.28 27.62 -16.57
N ASN A 15 3.07 28.29 -15.71
CA ASN A 15 4.47 27.94 -15.51
C ASN A 15 4.60 26.77 -14.55
N ARG A 16 5.61 25.93 -14.77
CA ARG A 16 5.89 24.77 -13.90
C ARG A 16 6.42 25.24 -12.55
N VAL A 17 5.74 24.86 -11.47
CA VAL A 17 6.25 24.98 -10.11
C VAL A 17 7.22 23.84 -9.88
N LYS A 18 8.53 24.13 -9.96
CA LYS A 18 9.63 23.13 -9.89
C LYS A 18 9.87 22.62 -8.47
N VAL A 19 8.86 22.01 -7.86
CA VAL A 19 8.90 21.38 -6.53
C VAL A 19 8.37 19.96 -6.66
N LYS A 20 9.17 18.96 -6.28
CA LYS A 20 8.77 17.55 -6.34
C LYS A 20 7.95 17.20 -5.10
N THR A 21 6.64 17.18 -5.25
CA THR A 21 5.69 16.76 -4.21
C THR A 21 5.13 15.37 -4.51
N ILE A 22 4.62 14.71 -3.48
CA ILE A 22 3.96 13.41 -3.61
C ILE A 22 2.74 13.45 -4.56
N ALA A 23 2.15 14.62 -4.80
CA ALA A 23 1.02 14.79 -5.71
C ALA A 23 1.35 14.38 -7.16
N ALA A 24 2.64 14.40 -7.55
CA ALA A 24 3.10 14.00 -8.88
C ALA A 24 2.74 12.54 -9.25
N PHE A 25 2.37 11.71 -8.26
CA PHE A 25 2.00 10.31 -8.46
C PHE A 25 0.49 10.07 -8.64
N TRP A 26 -0.37 11.08 -8.47
CA TRP A 26 -1.82 10.93 -8.62
C TRP A 26 -2.23 10.52 -10.04
N PRO A 27 -1.54 10.98 -11.11
CA PRO A 27 -1.80 10.49 -12.47
C PRO A 27 -1.70 8.97 -12.63
N LEU A 28 -1.00 8.26 -11.74
CA LEU A 28 -0.95 6.79 -11.75
C LEU A 28 -2.35 6.17 -11.56
N LEU A 29 -3.16 6.72 -10.66
CA LEU A 29 -4.51 6.22 -10.39
C LEU A 29 -5.44 6.36 -11.59
N ALA A 30 -5.20 7.38 -12.40
CA ALA A 30 -5.95 7.65 -13.62
C ALA A 30 -5.36 6.96 -14.86
N GLU A 31 -4.30 6.14 -14.69
CA GLU A 31 -3.67 5.38 -15.78
C GLU A 31 -3.19 6.31 -16.92
N LEU A 32 -2.75 7.53 -16.57
CA LEU A 32 -2.36 8.57 -17.54
C LEU A 32 -0.91 8.45 -18.05
N PRO A 33 0.10 8.16 -17.20
CA PRO A 33 1.45 7.88 -17.68
C PRO A 33 1.50 6.71 -18.67
N ASN A 34 2.27 6.88 -19.75
CA ASN A 34 2.71 5.74 -20.55
C ASN A 34 3.89 5.04 -19.87
N GLU A 35 4.36 3.93 -20.43
CA GLU A 35 5.47 3.13 -19.88
C GLU A 35 6.72 3.97 -19.57
N GLU A 36 7.19 4.80 -20.50
CA GLU A 36 8.39 5.63 -20.28
C GLU A 36 8.21 6.62 -19.11
N ARG A 37 7.06 7.31 -19.04
CA ARG A 37 6.78 8.26 -17.95
C ARG A 37 6.59 7.54 -16.63
N PHE A 38 5.96 6.38 -16.65
CA PHE A 38 5.76 5.54 -15.49
C PHE A 38 7.11 5.09 -14.91
N GLU A 39 8.02 4.57 -15.74
CA GLU A 39 9.35 4.14 -15.27
C GLU A 39 10.16 5.31 -14.67
N GLY A 40 10.03 6.51 -15.25
CA GLY A 40 10.59 7.73 -14.66
C GLY A 40 10.02 8.06 -13.27
N LEU A 41 8.69 8.03 -13.11
CA LEU A 41 8.04 8.22 -11.81
C LEU A 41 8.43 7.12 -10.81
N PHE A 42 8.46 5.88 -11.27
CA PHE A 42 8.77 4.73 -10.44
C PHE A 42 10.19 4.81 -9.87
N ALA A 43 11.16 5.26 -10.67
CA ALA A 43 12.52 5.50 -10.19
C ALA A 43 12.58 6.50 -9.03
N HIS A 44 11.77 7.58 -9.07
CA HIS A 44 11.69 8.55 -7.96
C HIS A 44 11.12 7.95 -6.67
N LEU A 45 10.19 6.99 -6.77
CA LEU A 45 9.63 6.28 -5.60
C LEU A 45 10.62 5.31 -4.97
N GLN A 46 11.61 4.84 -5.73
CA GLN A 46 12.65 3.92 -5.25
C GLN A 46 13.88 4.66 -4.71
N ASP A 47 14.11 5.91 -5.12
CA ASP A 47 15.28 6.68 -4.72
C ASP A 47 15.14 7.23 -3.29
N PRO A 48 15.97 6.80 -2.30
CA PRO A 48 15.92 7.30 -0.92
C PRO A 48 16.27 8.79 -0.79
N LYS A 49 16.88 9.40 -1.81
CA LYS A 49 17.15 10.84 -1.86
C LYS A 49 15.99 11.64 -2.42
N ILE A 50 14.90 10.99 -2.81
CA ILE A 50 13.68 11.62 -3.34
C ILE A 50 12.48 11.16 -2.49
N PHE A 51 11.76 10.10 -2.88
CA PHE A 51 10.57 9.63 -2.16
C PHE A 51 10.75 8.25 -1.51
N GLY A 52 11.84 7.54 -1.79
CA GLY A 52 12.12 6.18 -1.30
C GLY A 52 12.62 6.10 0.15
N THR A 53 12.18 7.02 1.03
CA THR A 53 12.59 7.05 2.45
C THR A 53 12.15 5.81 3.21
N GLU A 54 12.79 5.53 4.33
CA GLU A 54 12.60 4.36 5.20
C GLU A 54 11.11 4.12 5.47
N ASN A 55 10.37 5.19 5.82
CA ASN A 55 8.92 5.25 5.81
C ASN A 55 8.42 5.82 4.47
N PRO A 56 7.83 5.02 3.57
CA PRO A 56 7.36 5.52 2.28
C PRO A 56 5.93 6.12 2.37
N PHE A 57 5.57 7.18 1.66
CA PHE A 57 6.37 8.10 0.86
C PHE A 57 6.20 9.51 1.44
N PRO A 58 7.26 10.33 1.54
CA PRO A 58 7.17 11.65 2.13
C PRO A 58 6.37 12.59 1.22
N THR A 59 5.71 13.57 1.83
CA THR A 59 4.92 14.60 1.13
C THR A 59 5.72 15.46 0.16
N LEU A 60 7.00 15.65 0.47
CA LEU A 60 7.96 16.43 -0.29
C LEU A 60 9.21 15.57 -0.52
N ALA A 61 9.82 15.64 -1.70
CA ALA A 61 11.04 14.89 -1.96
C ALA A 61 12.19 15.36 -1.06
N VAL A 62 13.02 14.42 -0.60
CA VAL A 62 14.19 14.68 0.26
C VAL A 62 15.17 15.66 -0.36
N SER A 63 15.28 15.68 -1.70
CA SER A 63 16.14 16.61 -2.43
C SER A 63 15.67 18.07 -2.40
N GLU A 64 14.43 18.34 -1.98
CA GLU A 64 13.88 19.71 -2.01
C GLU A 64 14.43 20.52 -0.82
N PRO A 65 14.78 21.81 -1.02
CA PRO A 65 15.41 22.63 0.03
C PRO A 65 14.58 22.79 1.30
N GLU A 66 13.26 22.70 1.18
CA GLU A 66 12.32 22.84 2.30
C GLU A 66 12.02 21.51 3.02
N PHE A 67 12.63 20.40 2.59
CA PHE A 67 12.41 19.11 3.22
C PHE A 67 12.84 19.11 4.69
N ASP A 68 12.01 18.51 5.55
CA ASP A 68 12.24 18.37 6.98
C ASP A 68 12.07 16.91 7.41
N GLU A 69 13.11 16.34 8.05
CA GLU A 69 13.12 14.96 8.54
C GLU A 69 12.12 14.70 9.68
N GLU A 70 11.65 15.75 10.37
CA GLU A 70 10.57 15.67 11.35
C GLU A 70 9.19 15.79 10.68
N GLY A 71 9.17 16.09 9.38
CA GLY A 71 8.01 16.13 8.50
C GLY A 71 7.35 17.50 8.36
N ALA A 72 7.37 18.31 9.41
CA ALA A 72 6.98 19.73 9.45
C ALA A 72 5.77 20.10 8.57
N GLY A 73 4.66 19.39 8.76
CA GLY A 73 3.47 19.55 7.93
C GLY A 73 3.61 18.80 6.60
N ALA A 74 3.44 19.47 5.46
CA ALA A 74 3.57 18.84 4.14
C ALA A 74 5.00 18.90 3.56
N ARG A 75 6.02 19.09 4.42
CA ARG A 75 7.42 19.29 4.04
C ARG A 75 8.29 18.05 4.27
N GLY A 76 7.69 16.87 4.33
CA GLY A 76 8.44 15.63 4.59
C GLY A 76 7.64 14.58 5.35
N SER A 77 6.49 14.96 5.94
CA SER A 77 5.61 14.00 6.60
C SER A 77 5.20 12.88 5.67
N VAL A 78 5.10 11.67 6.20
CA VAL A 78 4.44 10.54 5.57
C VAL A 78 3.01 10.48 6.07
N ILE A 79 2.05 10.56 5.14
CA ILE A 79 0.63 10.62 5.46
C ILE A 79 -0.04 9.35 4.94
N PRO A 80 -0.71 8.54 5.79
CA PRO A 80 -1.25 7.24 5.42
C PRO A 80 -2.11 7.24 4.14
N PHE A 81 -2.97 8.24 3.97
CA PHE A 81 -3.82 8.30 2.79
C PHE A 81 -3.04 8.66 1.51
N TYR A 82 -1.94 9.42 1.60
CA TYR A 82 -1.07 9.67 0.45
C TYR A 82 -0.29 8.40 0.06
N THR A 83 0.24 7.69 1.05
CA THR A 83 0.89 6.38 0.81
C THR A 83 -0.09 5.39 0.18
N TYR A 84 -1.34 5.34 0.66
CA TYR A 84 -2.43 4.56 0.05
C TYR A 84 -2.63 4.92 -1.43
N MET A 85 -2.72 6.21 -1.76
CA MET A 85 -2.93 6.66 -3.15
C MET A 85 -1.79 6.24 -4.09
N VAL A 86 -0.53 6.36 -3.64
CA VAL A 86 0.64 5.92 -4.42
C VAL A 86 0.61 4.41 -4.62
N ILE A 87 0.33 3.64 -3.56
CA ILE A 87 0.25 2.17 -3.61
C ILE A 87 -0.85 1.71 -4.60
N LYS A 88 -2.05 2.29 -4.51
CA LYS A 88 -3.14 1.99 -5.45
C LYS A 88 -2.80 2.42 -6.88
N GLY A 89 -2.00 3.48 -7.05
CA GLY A 89 -1.45 3.88 -8.34
C GLY A 89 -0.48 2.84 -8.91
N LEU A 90 0.46 2.35 -8.11
CA LEU A 90 1.45 1.32 -8.49
C LEU A 90 0.79 0.01 -8.96
N GLU A 91 -0.32 -0.39 -8.33
CA GLU A 91 -1.10 -1.56 -8.73
C GLU A 91 -1.66 -1.45 -10.16
N LYS A 92 -1.98 -0.24 -10.63
CA LYS A 92 -2.43 -0.02 -12.02
C LYS A 92 -1.36 -0.36 -13.05
N TYR A 93 -0.10 -0.28 -12.64
CA TYR A 93 1.08 -0.60 -13.44
C TYR A 93 1.72 -1.93 -13.02
N GLN A 94 0.94 -2.79 -12.34
CA GLN A 94 1.33 -4.16 -11.96
C GLN A 94 2.58 -4.25 -11.06
N LYS A 95 2.97 -3.16 -10.38
CA LYS A 95 4.08 -3.18 -9.42
C LYS A 95 3.63 -3.69 -8.04
N TYR A 96 3.03 -4.88 -8.00
CA TYR A 96 2.42 -5.47 -6.80
C TYR A 96 3.45 -5.73 -5.69
N GLU A 97 4.65 -6.19 -6.04
CA GLU A 97 5.70 -6.51 -5.05
C GLU A 97 6.19 -5.25 -4.33
N PHE A 98 6.55 -4.21 -5.09
CA PHE A 98 6.98 -2.94 -4.51
C PHE A 98 5.85 -2.25 -3.75
N ALA A 99 4.62 -2.30 -4.26
CA ALA A 99 3.44 -1.81 -3.55
C ALA A 99 3.24 -2.51 -2.19
N ARG A 100 3.44 -3.83 -2.14
CA ARG A 100 3.40 -4.63 -0.90
C ARG A 100 4.55 -4.27 0.04
N GLU A 101 5.78 -4.17 -0.47
CA GLU A 101 6.94 -3.77 0.33
C GLU A 101 6.71 -2.40 1.00
N ALA A 102 6.26 -1.41 0.23
CA ALA A 102 5.98 -0.07 0.73
C ALA A 102 4.85 -0.09 1.78
N ALA A 103 3.79 -0.87 1.56
CA ALA A 103 2.71 -1.05 2.53
C ALA A 103 3.22 -1.65 3.86
N ILE A 104 4.06 -2.68 3.80
CA ILE A 104 4.65 -3.34 4.97
C ILE A 104 5.54 -2.37 5.73
N ARG A 105 6.44 -1.66 5.03
CA ARG A 105 7.32 -0.66 5.63
C ARG A 105 6.51 0.40 6.36
N HIS A 106 5.54 1.03 5.69
CA HIS A 106 4.72 2.05 6.33
C HIS A 106 3.92 1.50 7.53
N MET A 107 3.41 0.26 7.44
CA MET A 107 2.75 -0.41 8.57
C MET A 107 3.66 -0.55 9.79
N TYR A 108 4.92 -0.93 9.62
CA TYR A 108 5.87 -1.03 10.74
C TYR A 108 6.06 0.33 11.45
N PHE A 109 6.22 1.42 10.71
CA PHE A 109 6.30 2.75 11.32
C PHE A 109 5.03 3.11 12.12
N ILE A 110 3.85 2.73 11.63
CA ILE A 110 2.59 2.90 12.39
C ILE A 110 2.59 2.05 13.65
N LEU A 111 3.00 0.77 13.56
CA LEU A 111 3.03 -0.17 14.67
C LEU A 111 4.01 0.27 15.76
N ASP A 112 5.24 0.65 15.39
CA ASP A 112 6.27 1.09 16.33
C ASP A 112 5.85 2.40 17.04
N THR A 113 5.16 3.29 16.32
CA THR A 113 4.57 4.50 16.91
C THR A 113 3.41 4.17 17.86
N PHE A 114 2.62 3.15 17.56
CA PHE A 114 1.46 2.74 18.35
C PHE A 114 1.85 1.89 19.58
N HIS A 115 2.96 1.16 19.49
CA HIS A 115 3.55 0.32 20.53
C HIS A 115 4.99 0.75 20.83
N PRO A 116 5.20 1.97 21.35
CA PRO A 116 6.55 2.44 21.64
C PRO A 116 7.18 1.64 22.79
N ASP A 117 8.50 1.55 22.79
CA ASP A 117 9.24 0.89 23.86
C ASP A 117 9.00 1.53 25.24
N GLY A 118 8.94 0.68 26.28
CA GLY A 118 8.77 1.07 27.68
C GLY A 118 7.31 1.31 28.09
N ASP A 119 7.10 2.12 29.13
CA ASP A 119 5.76 2.35 29.72
C ASP A 119 4.93 3.43 29.01
N LYS A 120 5.32 3.85 27.80
CA LYS A 120 4.60 4.89 27.05
C LYS A 120 3.40 4.30 26.34
N LYS A 121 2.24 4.95 26.48
CA LYS A 121 1.05 4.60 25.69
C LYS A 121 1.14 5.27 24.32
N GLY A 122 1.23 4.46 23.26
CA GLY A 122 1.17 4.96 21.88
C GLY A 122 -0.25 5.27 21.41
N THR A 123 -0.34 5.91 20.24
CA THR A 123 -1.60 6.24 19.57
C THR A 123 -1.39 6.29 18.05
N LEU A 124 -2.48 6.32 17.30
CA LEU A 124 -2.45 6.54 15.85
C LEU A 124 -2.43 8.04 15.55
N TRP A 125 -1.81 8.41 14.43
CA TRP A 125 -1.61 9.80 14.03
C TRP A 125 -2.01 10.01 12.58
N GLN A 126 -2.28 11.26 12.19
CA GLN A 126 -2.51 11.58 10.78
C GLN A 126 -1.22 11.55 9.95
N ALA A 127 -0.06 11.75 10.57
CA ALA A 127 1.22 11.90 9.88
C ALA A 127 2.37 11.34 10.72
N TYR A 128 3.33 10.73 10.04
CA TYR A 128 4.49 10.03 10.60
C TYR A 128 5.78 10.61 10.01
N LYS A 129 6.90 10.40 10.70
CA LYS A 129 8.20 10.85 10.19
C LYS A 129 8.69 9.97 9.02
N PRO A 130 9.44 10.54 8.07
CA PRO A 130 9.97 9.82 6.91
C PRO A 130 11.11 8.85 7.23
N PHE A 131 11.91 9.13 8.27
CA PHE A 131 13.14 8.38 8.58
C PHE A 131 13.13 7.62 9.91
N LYS A 132 12.24 7.97 10.83
CA LYS A 132 12.19 7.44 12.20
C LYS A 132 10.76 7.08 12.60
N ASP A 133 10.60 6.17 13.54
CA ASP A 133 9.31 5.93 14.16
C ASP A 133 8.82 7.20 14.89
N GLY A 134 7.49 7.27 15.06
CA GLY A 134 6.85 8.37 15.76
C GLY A 134 6.04 9.32 14.85
N PRO A 135 5.21 10.17 15.48
CA PRO A 135 4.44 11.17 14.78
C PRO A 135 5.35 12.21 14.14
N SER A 136 4.95 12.74 12.98
CA SER A 136 5.54 13.96 12.44
C SER A 136 5.36 15.12 13.43
N VAL A 137 6.37 15.99 13.51
CA VAL A 137 6.38 17.18 14.35
C VAL A 137 6.44 18.43 13.47
N TRP A 138 5.54 19.37 13.74
CA TRP A 138 5.57 20.69 13.12
C TRP A 138 5.57 21.76 14.21
N LYS A 139 6.75 22.30 14.54
CA LYS A 139 6.94 23.22 15.68
C LYS A 139 6.11 24.49 15.55
N GLU A 140 5.93 25.01 14.34
CA GLU A 140 5.12 26.22 14.12
C GLU A 140 3.61 25.95 14.22
N ASN A 141 3.17 24.69 14.20
CA ASN A 141 1.77 24.30 14.30
C ASN A 141 1.61 22.88 14.90
N GLU A 142 1.85 22.76 16.20
CA GLU A 142 1.81 21.47 16.91
C GLU A 142 0.43 20.77 16.81
N ALA A 143 -0.65 21.55 16.66
CA ALA A 143 -2.01 21.05 16.54
C ALA A 143 -2.34 20.47 15.15
N TRP A 144 -1.44 20.63 14.16
CA TRP A 144 -1.67 20.11 12.82
C TRP A 144 -1.75 18.58 12.85
N ASN A 145 -0.81 17.88 13.49
CA ASN A 145 -0.77 16.42 13.56
C ASN A 145 -1.77 15.86 14.58
N LYS A 146 -2.98 15.55 14.11
CA LYS A 146 -4.07 15.05 14.95
C LYS A 146 -3.87 13.58 15.37
N PRO A 147 -3.92 13.26 16.67
CA PRO A 147 -4.01 11.88 17.12
C PRO A 147 -5.40 11.30 16.82
N LEU A 148 -5.48 9.97 16.74
CA LEU A 148 -6.71 9.21 16.47
C LEU A 148 -7.43 9.64 15.19
N ASN A 149 -6.70 10.07 14.15
CA ASN A 149 -7.26 10.29 12.82
C ASN A 149 -7.50 8.94 12.12
N LEU A 150 -8.51 8.21 12.59
CA LEU A 150 -8.80 6.83 12.20
C LEU A 150 -9.13 6.67 10.72
N ALA A 151 -9.73 7.68 10.10
CA ALA A 151 -10.03 7.65 8.67
C ALA A 151 -8.75 7.54 7.83
N TYR A 152 -7.65 8.15 8.29
CA TYR A 152 -6.37 8.12 7.59
C TYR A 152 -5.63 6.84 7.93
N ALA A 153 -5.48 6.54 9.22
CA ALA A 153 -4.76 5.36 9.68
C ALA A 153 -5.39 4.06 9.15
N GLY A 154 -6.73 3.98 9.09
CA GLY A 154 -7.46 2.81 8.60
C GLY A 154 -7.19 2.44 7.15
N LEU A 155 -6.81 3.41 6.29
CA LEU A 155 -6.41 3.09 4.91
C LEU A 155 -5.16 2.22 4.91
N THR A 156 -4.19 2.50 5.77
CA THR A 156 -3.01 1.64 5.92
C THR A 156 -3.31 0.40 6.75
N THR A 157 -3.87 0.57 7.96
CA THR A 157 -3.99 -0.52 8.94
C THR A 157 -5.04 -1.56 8.60
N ILE A 158 -6.02 -1.23 7.74
CA ILE A 158 -7.09 -2.14 7.31
C ILE A 158 -7.01 -2.38 5.81
N ALA A 159 -7.13 -1.34 4.99
CA ALA A 159 -7.25 -1.53 3.54
C ALA A 159 -5.95 -2.08 2.93
N LEU A 160 -4.80 -1.45 3.17
CA LEU A 160 -3.51 -1.97 2.68
C LEU A 160 -3.12 -3.29 3.36
N MET A 161 -3.52 -3.52 4.62
CA MET A 161 -3.31 -4.81 5.28
C MET A 161 -3.98 -5.93 4.48
N ILE A 162 -5.26 -5.78 4.14
CA ILE A 162 -6.02 -6.80 3.41
C ILE A 162 -5.57 -6.86 1.94
N GLU A 163 -5.50 -5.72 1.27
CA GLU A 163 -5.35 -5.63 -0.18
C GLU A 163 -3.89 -5.80 -0.63
N ASN A 164 -2.90 -5.38 0.16
CA ASN A 164 -1.49 -5.34 -0.27
C ASN A 164 -0.59 -6.26 0.53
N ILE A 165 -0.73 -6.27 1.86
CA ILE A 165 0.13 -7.10 2.73
C ILE A 165 -0.32 -8.57 2.65
N VAL A 166 -1.60 -8.82 2.90
CA VAL A 166 -2.23 -10.12 2.64
C VAL A 166 -2.38 -10.32 1.13
N GLY A 167 -2.74 -9.28 0.38
CA GLY A 167 -2.76 -9.32 -1.09
C GLY A 167 -4.12 -9.66 -1.72
N LEU A 168 -5.21 -9.57 -0.96
CA LEU A 168 -6.55 -9.99 -1.38
C LEU A 168 -7.39 -8.82 -1.92
N TYR A 169 -7.79 -8.93 -3.19
CA TYR A 169 -8.68 -7.99 -3.86
C TYR A 169 -10.02 -8.64 -4.15
N VAL A 170 -11.10 -8.04 -3.65
CA VAL A 170 -12.45 -8.55 -3.87
C VAL A 170 -13.24 -7.62 -4.78
N SER A 171 -13.81 -8.17 -5.86
CA SER A 171 -14.78 -7.48 -6.71
C SER A 171 -16.16 -8.08 -6.53
N LEU A 172 -17.02 -7.41 -5.75
CA LEU A 172 -18.42 -7.84 -5.59
C LEU A 172 -19.21 -7.87 -6.90
N PRO A 173 -19.12 -6.87 -7.80
CA PRO A 173 -19.88 -6.88 -9.05
C PRO A 173 -19.44 -8.01 -9.99
N ARG A 174 -18.13 -8.29 -10.04
CA ARG A 174 -17.56 -9.35 -10.89
C ARG A 174 -17.60 -10.73 -10.22
N LYS A 175 -17.88 -10.79 -8.91
CA LYS A 175 -17.76 -11.98 -8.06
C LYS A 175 -16.38 -12.63 -8.20
N THR A 176 -15.33 -11.81 -8.20
CA THR A 176 -13.94 -12.29 -8.25
C THR A 176 -13.22 -11.99 -6.95
N VAL A 177 -12.28 -12.86 -6.61
CA VAL A 177 -11.26 -12.62 -5.59
C VAL A 177 -9.91 -12.87 -6.23
N ASP A 178 -9.05 -11.87 -6.26
CA ASP A 178 -7.69 -11.98 -6.76
C ASP A 178 -6.73 -11.92 -5.57
N TRP A 179 -5.82 -12.88 -5.48
CA TRP A 179 -4.81 -12.96 -4.43
C TRP A 179 -3.42 -12.82 -5.03
N TYR A 180 -2.79 -11.67 -4.80
CA TYR A 180 -1.43 -11.36 -5.25
C TYR A 180 -0.45 -11.59 -4.10
N VAL A 181 0.39 -12.61 -4.21
CA VAL A 181 1.41 -12.92 -3.19
C VAL A 181 2.75 -13.21 -3.85
N PRO A 182 3.88 -12.75 -3.27
CA PRO A 182 5.20 -13.12 -3.78
C PRO A 182 5.38 -14.63 -3.83
N THR A 183 5.14 -15.26 -2.68
CA THR A 183 5.20 -16.70 -2.49
C THR A 183 4.14 -17.14 -1.49
N LEU A 184 3.96 -18.45 -1.36
CA LEU A 184 3.03 -19.04 -0.41
C LEU A 184 3.63 -19.09 0.98
N GLU A 185 2.89 -18.52 1.92
CA GLU A 185 3.22 -18.49 3.34
C GLU A 185 1.99 -18.89 4.16
N LEU A 186 2.13 -19.06 5.48
CA LEU A 186 0.96 -19.23 6.33
C LEU A 186 0.28 -17.87 6.49
N MET A 187 -0.72 -17.62 5.66
CA MET A 187 -1.35 -16.31 5.53
C MET A 187 -2.77 -16.45 4.97
N GLY A 188 -3.59 -15.44 5.18
CA GLY A 188 -4.93 -15.39 4.61
C GLY A 188 -5.85 -14.46 5.38
N ILE A 189 -7.14 -14.61 5.12
CA ILE A 189 -8.19 -13.94 5.86
C ILE A 189 -9.31 -14.93 6.15
N GLU A 190 -9.89 -14.86 7.34
CA GLU A 190 -11.04 -15.66 7.75
C GLU A 190 -12.23 -14.72 7.98
N GLU A 191 -13.43 -15.20 7.65
CA GLU A 191 -14.70 -14.51 7.92
C GLU A 191 -14.77 -13.06 7.38
N LEU A 192 -14.14 -12.77 6.23
CA LEU A 192 -14.21 -11.44 5.64
C LEU A 192 -15.64 -11.15 5.15
N PRO A 193 -16.32 -10.12 5.68
CA PRO A 193 -17.71 -9.85 5.35
C PRO A 193 -17.86 -9.20 3.97
N LEU A 194 -18.61 -9.86 3.08
CA LEU A 194 -18.97 -9.42 1.73
C LEU A 194 -20.49 -9.20 1.62
N LYS A 195 -20.99 -8.19 2.33
CA LYS A 195 -22.43 -7.86 2.50
C LYS A 195 -23.22 -8.98 3.19
N ARG A 196 -23.76 -9.94 2.41
CA ARG A 196 -24.60 -11.07 2.87
C ARG A 196 -23.90 -12.39 2.56
N ASN A 197 -22.61 -12.44 2.80
CA ASN A 197 -21.73 -13.57 2.54
C ASN A 197 -20.45 -13.34 3.35
N HIS A 198 -19.79 -14.41 3.76
CA HIS A 198 -18.42 -14.35 4.28
C HIS A 198 -17.50 -15.14 3.35
N ILE A 199 -16.25 -14.72 3.27
CA ILE A 199 -15.20 -15.49 2.60
C ILE A 199 -14.06 -15.77 3.57
N THR A 200 -13.58 -17.01 3.53
CA THR A 200 -12.35 -17.42 4.20
C THR A 200 -11.42 -17.97 3.14
N ILE A 201 -10.20 -17.41 3.07
CA ILE A 201 -9.16 -17.78 2.12
C ILE A 201 -7.85 -17.84 2.89
N VAL A 202 -7.32 -19.03 3.10
CA VAL A 202 -6.11 -19.26 3.92
C VAL A 202 -5.18 -20.23 3.23
N SER A 203 -3.91 -19.88 3.12
CA SER A 203 -2.84 -20.79 2.72
C SER A 203 -2.22 -21.42 3.97
N ASN A 204 -2.05 -22.74 3.92
CA ASN A 204 -1.46 -23.52 4.99
C ASN A 204 -0.51 -24.57 4.41
N LYS A 205 0.50 -24.96 5.20
CA LYS A 205 1.48 -25.96 4.81
C LYS A 205 1.08 -27.31 5.38
N SER A 206 0.88 -28.30 4.51
CA SER A 206 0.60 -29.68 4.88
C SER A 206 1.77 -30.60 4.56
N ASN A 207 1.71 -31.86 4.99
CA ASN A 207 2.67 -32.90 4.61
C ASN A 207 2.70 -33.18 3.09
N ARG A 208 1.69 -32.71 2.34
CA ARG A 208 1.55 -32.89 0.89
C ARG A 208 1.90 -31.62 0.09
N GLY A 209 2.49 -30.61 0.74
CA GLY A 209 2.78 -29.31 0.13
C GLY A 209 1.80 -28.23 0.60
N TRP A 210 1.86 -27.08 -0.09
CA TRP A 210 0.99 -25.94 0.19
C TRP A 210 -0.46 -26.21 -0.23
N GLU A 211 -1.37 -25.84 0.66
CA GLU A 211 -2.80 -26.00 0.51
C GLU A 211 -3.49 -24.64 0.68
N ILE A 212 -4.37 -24.28 -0.26
CA ILE A 212 -5.28 -23.14 -0.11
C ILE A 212 -6.66 -23.66 0.28
N ARG A 213 -7.14 -23.22 1.43
CA ARG A 213 -8.49 -23.45 1.93
C ARG A 213 -9.36 -22.26 1.59
N LEU A 214 -10.52 -22.56 1.01
CA LEU A 214 -11.48 -21.61 0.50
C LEU A 214 -12.85 -21.95 1.09
N GLU A 215 -13.53 -20.99 1.68
CA GLU A 215 -14.90 -21.14 2.15
C GLU A 215 -15.71 -19.91 1.74
N SER A 216 -16.89 -20.16 1.16
CA SER A 216 -17.85 -19.11 0.85
C SER A 216 -19.27 -19.64 0.79
N GLU A 217 -20.26 -18.83 1.18
CA GLU A 217 -21.68 -19.20 1.03
C GLU A 217 -22.14 -19.09 -0.44
N LYS A 218 -21.42 -18.34 -1.28
CA LYS A 218 -21.77 -18.07 -2.68
C LYS A 218 -20.61 -18.38 -3.62
N LEU A 219 -20.95 -18.64 -4.89
CA LEU A 219 -19.96 -18.82 -5.95
C LEU A 219 -19.17 -17.53 -6.20
N TYR A 220 -17.85 -17.61 -6.09
CA TYR A 220 -16.87 -16.60 -6.50
C TYR A 220 -15.81 -17.25 -7.40
N TYR A 221 -15.16 -16.45 -8.26
CA TYR A 221 -13.98 -16.89 -9.01
C TYR A 221 -12.74 -16.40 -8.30
N PHE A 222 -11.89 -17.33 -7.90
CA PHE A 222 -10.63 -17.05 -7.21
C PHE A 222 -9.47 -17.13 -8.19
N SER A 223 -8.66 -16.07 -8.26
CA SER A 223 -7.38 -16.10 -8.96
C SER A 223 -6.25 -15.96 -7.95
N ILE A 224 -5.28 -16.86 -7.98
CA ILE A 224 -4.00 -16.66 -7.30
C ILE A 224 -2.95 -16.23 -8.31
N HIS A 225 -2.17 -15.21 -7.94
CA HIS A 225 -1.03 -14.69 -8.68
C HIS A 225 0.21 -14.86 -7.79
N LEU A 226 1.05 -15.84 -8.14
CA LEU A 226 2.34 -16.10 -7.49
C LEU A 226 3.39 -15.25 -8.21
N LEU A 227 3.79 -14.13 -7.61
CA LEU A 227 4.58 -13.10 -8.28
C LEU A 227 6.00 -13.60 -8.58
N ASP A 228 6.66 -14.29 -7.64
CA ASP A 228 8.02 -14.83 -7.80
C ASP A 228 8.11 -15.85 -8.95
N GLU A 229 7.02 -16.57 -9.22
CA GLU A 229 6.95 -17.60 -10.26
C GLU A 229 6.37 -17.07 -11.57
N GLY A 230 5.85 -15.83 -11.60
CA GLY A 230 5.10 -15.29 -12.73
C GLY A 230 3.85 -16.14 -13.10
N LYS A 231 3.31 -16.89 -12.14
CA LYS A 231 2.21 -17.83 -12.37
C LYS A 231 0.88 -17.23 -11.94
N LYS A 232 -0.13 -17.44 -12.78
CA LYS A 232 -1.52 -17.11 -12.46
C LYS A 232 -2.39 -18.34 -12.65
N LYS A 233 -3.29 -18.57 -11.70
CA LYS A 233 -4.34 -19.58 -11.87
C LYS A 233 -5.68 -19.12 -11.34
N THR A 234 -6.73 -19.36 -12.12
CA THR A 234 -8.11 -19.00 -11.78
C THR A 234 -8.96 -20.25 -11.62
N LEU A 235 -9.70 -20.33 -10.52
CA LEU A 235 -10.49 -21.48 -10.08
C LEU A 235 -11.82 -21.00 -9.48
N PRO A 236 -12.93 -21.74 -9.66
CA PRO A 236 -14.17 -21.41 -8.97
C PRO A 236 -14.07 -21.78 -7.48
N ILE A 237 -14.49 -20.88 -6.59
CA ILE A 237 -14.83 -21.19 -5.19
C ILE A 237 -16.28 -21.65 -5.17
N PRO A 238 -16.58 -22.97 -5.10
CA PRO A 238 -17.95 -23.43 -4.96
C PRO A 238 -18.53 -22.97 -3.62
N SER A 239 -19.86 -22.93 -3.52
CA SER A 239 -20.51 -22.73 -2.22
C SER A 239 -20.11 -23.86 -1.26
N GLY A 240 -19.77 -23.52 -0.02
CA GLY A 240 -19.25 -24.42 1.00
C GLY A 240 -17.74 -24.34 1.16
N LYS A 241 -17.15 -25.43 1.66
CA LYS A 241 -15.71 -25.55 1.92
C LYS A 241 -15.02 -26.27 0.77
N CYS A 242 -13.90 -25.73 0.31
CA CYS A 242 -13.03 -26.32 -0.69
C CYS A 242 -11.56 -26.19 -0.25
N SER A 243 -10.73 -27.11 -0.71
CA SER A 243 -9.30 -27.08 -0.46
C SER A 243 -8.53 -27.55 -1.67
N MET A 244 -7.40 -26.93 -1.96
CA MET A 244 -6.61 -27.21 -3.17
C MET A 244 -5.11 -27.24 -2.87
N LEU A 245 -4.45 -28.29 -3.37
CA LEU A 245 -2.99 -28.38 -3.33
C LEU A 245 -2.38 -27.60 -4.49
N ILE A 246 -1.41 -26.74 -4.18
CA ILE A 246 -0.76 -25.86 -5.15
C ILE A 246 0.16 -26.63 -6.10
N ASP A 247 0.81 -27.70 -5.65
CA ASP A 247 1.71 -28.49 -6.51
C ASP A 247 0.97 -29.18 -7.68
N LYS A 248 -0.36 -29.20 -7.62
CA LYS A 248 -1.23 -29.69 -8.70
C LYS A 248 -1.76 -28.56 -9.59
N LEU A 249 -1.31 -27.32 -9.36
CA LEU A 249 -1.75 -26.14 -10.07
C LEU A 249 -0.90 -25.81 -11.29
#